data_AF-A0A1W9HUE5-F1
#
_entry.id   AF-A0A1W9HUE5-F1
#
_cell.length_a   1.000
_cell.length_b   1.000
_cell.length_c   1.000
_cell.angle_alpha   90.00
_cell.angle_beta   90.00
_cell.angle_gamma   90.00
#
_symmetry.space_group_name_H-M   'P 1'
#
loop_
_entity.id
_entity.type
_entity.pdbx_description
1 polymer ?
#
loop_
_entity_poly.entity_id
_entity_poly.type
_entity_poly.pdbx_seq_one_letter_code
_entity_poly.pdbx_strand_id
1 'polypeptide(L)'
;MIIAQDLGAYSVFAEELKARDWKVGVVGSFNEALTYIATDCPQIVLISYNHDDANLKNSPKILERRFNVQCVAFCERRAKNTAKLLLQSGLKNLLFPPITADAIFDKCSRMLRDRTKLKTRKAQATDSTGLNRPLFESDTAGKAANSAALFAAPPPVQHNYHDLSREEKSSLTSEGVISGSKNWYETIVLPSIEAVKTENVFGTDEDRWVDLQVVGLPVRSDKFNGILWTGASIRIDFISDFTEKLATELRRRASIQGMKFSCGEKIEFHLRRDEKFLFLSKTENKKRWESGTFEWQSGLIAADVMEPKTQDSKDQKIVTIESRDINLKSVLGFNLYIHLPKNKKFYLFVRNGRFLTEKRVSRLNQTEHELFIKREELAAFRAYVFKNRLLKSA
;
A
#
# COMPACT_ATOMS: atom_id res chain seq x y z
N MET A 1 -1.88 -20.98 15.76
CA MET A 1 -2.27 -20.63 17.15
C MET A 1 -3.57 -21.35 17.47
N ILE A 2 -3.73 -21.85 18.71
CA ILE A 2 -4.90 -22.59 19.18
C ILE A 2 -5.47 -21.87 20.40
N ILE A 3 -6.77 -21.55 20.38
CA ILE A 3 -7.53 -21.04 21.53
C ILE A 3 -8.45 -22.18 22.00
N ALA A 4 -8.13 -22.75 23.16
CA ALA A 4 -8.79 -23.92 23.70
C ALA A 4 -8.99 -23.79 25.21
N GLN A 5 -10.05 -24.40 25.73
CA GLN A 5 -10.34 -24.46 27.14
C GLN A 5 -9.49 -25.53 27.84
N ASP A 6 -9.35 -26.72 27.25
CA ASP A 6 -8.45 -27.77 27.74
C ASP A 6 -7.01 -27.55 27.27
N LEU A 7 -6.26 -26.74 27.99
CA LEU A 7 -4.86 -26.44 27.64
C LEU A 7 -3.96 -27.69 27.64
N GLY A 8 -4.25 -28.67 28.50
CA GLY A 8 -3.43 -29.88 28.62
C GLY A 8 -3.46 -30.72 27.35
N ALA A 9 -4.66 -31.06 26.88
CA ALA A 9 -4.83 -31.86 25.67
C ALA A 9 -4.23 -31.17 24.43
N TYR A 10 -4.45 -29.86 24.28
CA TYR A 10 -3.98 -29.12 23.10
C TYR A 10 -2.50 -28.74 23.16
N SER A 11 -1.87 -28.74 24.34
CA SER A 11 -0.42 -28.61 24.44
C SER A 11 0.30 -29.80 23.85
N VAL A 12 -0.22 -31.03 24.03
CA VAL A 12 0.31 -32.24 23.38
C VAL A 12 0.23 -32.12 21.86
N PHE A 13 -0.93 -31.70 21.32
CA PHE A 13 -1.07 -31.46 19.89
C PHE A 13 -0.14 -30.36 19.37
N ALA A 14 0.10 -29.32 20.17
CA ALA A 14 1.03 -28.26 19.80
C ALA A 14 2.48 -28.76 19.72
N GLU A 15 2.92 -29.63 20.62
CA GLU A 15 4.26 -30.24 20.54
C GLU A 15 4.41 -31.15 19.30
N GLU A 16 3.38 -31.96 18.98
CA GLU A 16 3.39 -32.78 17.76
C GLU A 16 3.44 -31.93 16.48
N LEU A 17 2.74 -30.78 16.46
CA LEU A 17 2.81 -29.83 15.34
C LEU A 17 4.16 -29.11 15.28
N LYS A 18 4.75 -28.75 16.43
CA LYS A 18 6.10 -28.16 16.51
C LYS A 18 7.16 -29.13 15.98
N ALA A 19 7.03 -30.43 16.24
CA ALA A 19 7.90 -31.46 15.67
C ALA A 19 7.84 -31.54 14.13
N ARG A 20 6.82 -30.94 13.50
CA ARG A 20 6.68 -30.78 12.04
C ARG A 20 7.08 -29.39 11.54
N ASP A 21 7.88 -28.65 12.33
CA ASP A 21 8.34 -27.29 12.07
C ASP A 21 7.23 -26.21 12.08
N TRP A 22 6.12 -26.44 12.78
CA TRP A 22 5.08 -25.41 12.94
C TRP A 22 5.29 -24.58 14.21
N LYS A 23 5.26 -23.25 14.07
CA LYS A 23 5.19 -22.35 15.23
C LYS A 23 3.76 -22.33 15.78
N VAL A 24 3.55 -23.00 16.92
CA VAL A 24 2.25 -23.13 17.56
C VAL A 24 2.27 -22.58 18.99
N GLY A 25 1.43 -21.58 19.24
CA GLY A 25 1.05 -21.15 20.58
C GLY A 25 -0.37 -21.64 20.93
N VAL A 26 -0.56 -22.02 22.20
CA VAL A 26 -1.85 -22.41 22.79
C VAL A 26 -2.18 -21.42 23.90
N VAL A 27 -3.41 -20.89 23.90
CA VAL A 27 -3.88 -19.91 24.89
C VAL A 27 -5.28 -20.27 25.37
N GLY A 28 -5.57 -19.94 26.63
CA GLY A 28 -6.85 -20.26 27.29
C GLY A 28 -7.80 -19.09 27.42
N SER A 29 -7.31 -17.86 27.26
CA SER A 29 -8.14 -16.65 27.37
C SER A 29 -8.20 -15.91 26.03
N PHE A 30 -9.34 -15.29 25.74
CA PHE A 30 -9.50 -14.50 24.52
C PHE A 30 -8.61 -13.25 24.52
N ASN A 31 -8.35 -12.65 25.68
CA ASN A 31 -7.48 -11.48 25.79
C ASN A 31 -6.01 -11.83 25.51
N GLU A 32 -5.48 -12.90 26.10
CA GLU A 32 -4.15 -13.42 25.74
C GLU A 32 -4.10 -13.78 24.25
N ALA A 33 -5.20 -14.32 23.72
CA ALA A 33 -5.26 -14.62 22.31
C ALA A 33 -5.15 -13.37 21.43
N LEU A 34 -5.81 -12.28 21.78
CA LEU A 34 -5.70 -11.02 21.05
C LEU A 34 -4.29 -10.45 21.12
N THR A 35 -3.65 -10.46 22.29
CA THR A 35 -2.25 -10.06 22.44
C THR A 35 -1.35 -10.93 21.58
N TYR A 36 -1.50 -12.26 21.64
CA TYR A 36 -0.72 -13.19 20.84
C TYR A 36 -0.94 -12.99 19.33
N ILE A 37 -2.17 -12.73 18.87
CA ILE A 37 -2.46 -12.46 17.46
C ILE A 37 -1.82 -11.16 17.01
N ALA A 38 -1.91 -10.11 17.83
CA ALA A 38 -1.33 -8.80 17.54
C ALA A 38 0.21 -8.89 17.49
N THR A 39 0.82 -9.57 18.46
CA THR A 39 2.25 -9.81 18.50
C THR A 39 2.63 -10.76 17.38
N ASP A 40 2.31 -12.05 17.41
CA ASP A 40 2.91 -13.04 16.52
C ASP A 40 2.30 -13.14 15.11
N CYS A 41 1.22 -12.42 14.82
CA CYS A 41 0.57 -12.39 13.50
C CYS A 41 0.36 -13.81 12.89
N PRO A 42 -0.29 -14.74 13.61
CA PRO A 42 -0.41 -16.12 13.18
C PRO A 42 -1.21 -16.23 11.88
N GLN A 43 -0.79 -17.08 10.95
CA GLN A 43 -1.51 -17.26 9.68
C GLN A 43 -2.87 -17.95 9.87
N ILE A 44 -2.96 -18.85 10.85
CA ILE A 44 -4.14 -19.64 11.17
C ILE A 44 -4.39 -19.60 12.68
N VAL A 45 -5.65 -19.34 13.04
CA VAL A 45 -6.15 -19.36 14.41
C VAL A 45 -7.22 -20.44 14.52
N LEU A 46 -6.97 -21.45 15.35
CA LEU A 46 -7.95 -22.46 15.72
C LEU A 46 -8.73 -21.96 16.94
N ILE A 47 -10.05 -22.03 16.87
CA ILE A 47 -10.96 -21.46 17.88
C ILE A 47 -11.91 -22.54 18.38
N SER A 48 -11.84 -22.84 19.68
CA SER A 48 -12.77 -23.76 20.33
C SER A 48 -14.16 -23.14 20.44
N TYR A 49 -15.13 -23.70 19.72
CA TYR A 49 -16.50 -23.18 19.68
C TYR A 49 -17.31 -23.54 20.92
N ASN A 50 -16.84 -24.50 21.73
CA ASN A 50 -17.42 -24.87 23.01
C ASN A 50 -16.68 -24.23 24.19
N HIS A 51 -15.88 -23.19 23.95
CA HIS A 51 -15.27 -22.37 24.98
C HIS A 51 -16.34 -21.61 25.79
N ASP A 52 -16.08 -21.40 27.08
CA ASP A 52 -17.01 -20.71 27.99
C ASP A 52 -17.18 -19.23 27.65
N ASP A 53 -16.14 -18.59 27.11
CA ASP A 53 -16.19 -17.19 26.67
C ASP A 53 -17.10 -16.98 25.44
N ALA A 54 -18.18 -16.22 25.64
CA ALA A 54 -19.14 -15.89 24.59
C ALA A 54 -18.54 -14.99 23.49
N ASN A 55 -17.55 -14.16 23.81
CA ASN A 55 -16.90 -13.27 22.84
C ASN A 55 -16.16 -14.08 21.76
N LEU A 56 -15.60 -15.23 22.15
CA LEU A 56 -14.86 -16.12 21.27
C LEU A 56 -15.72 -16.70 20.14
N LYS A 57 -17.03 -16.88 20.36
CA LYS A 57 -17.95 -17.46 19.37
C LYS A 57 -18.26 -16.48 18.22
N ASN A 58 -18.23 -15.18 18.52
CA ASN A 58 -18.54 -14.11 17.57
C ASN A 58 -17.29 -13.47 16.95
N SER A 59 -16.12 -13.67 17.55
CA SER A 59 -14.85 -13.08 17.11
C SER A 59 -14.27 -13.60 15.78
N PRO A 60 -14.53 -14.83 15.25
CA PRO A 60 -13.78 -15.35 14.11
C PRO A 60 -13.85 -14.45 12.87
N LYS A 61 -15.04 -13.96 12.51
CA LYS A 61 -15.22 -13.05 11.35
C LYS A 61 -14.51 -11.70 11.54
N ILE A 62 -14.44 -11.23 12.79
CA ILE A 62 -13.75 -9.98 13.14
C ILE A 62 -12.24 -10.18 13.03
N LEU A 63 -11.73 -11.32 13.54
CA LEU A 63 -10.33 -11.67 13.48
C LEU A 63 -9.84 -11.82 12.03
N GLU A 64 -10.59 -12.54 11.19
CA GLU A 64 -10.25 -12.70 9.77
C GLU A 64 -10.18 -11.34 9.04
N ARG A 65 -11.10 -10.42 9.35
CA ARG A 65 -11.15 -9.10 8.71
C ARG A 65 -10.05 -8.15 9.19
N ARG A 66 -9.81 -8.09 10.51
CA ARG A 66 -8.89 -7.12 11.11
C ARG A 66 -7.43 -7.54 11.02
N PHE A 67 -7.15 -8.82 11.23
CA PHE A 67 -5.78 -9.34 11.30
C PHE A 67 -5.38 -10.15 10.07
N ASN A 68 -6.25 -10.30 9.06
CA ASN A 68 -5.99 -11.05 7.81
C ASN A 68 -5.53 -12.51 8.07
N VAL A 69 -5.99 -13.07 9.19
CA VAL A 69 -5.77 -14.46 9.60
C VAL A 69 -6.87 -15.35 9.04
N GLN A 70 -6.64 -16.66 9.00
CA GLN A 70 -7.70 -17.63 8.70
C GLN A 70 -8.17 -18.29 9.99
N CYS A 71 -9.47 -18.28 10.25
CA CYS A 71 -10.03 -18.93 11.43
C CYS A 71 -10.53 -20.33 11.08
N VAL A 72 -10.26 -21.28 11.98
CA VAL A 72 -10.80 -22.65 11.94
C VAL A 72 -11.54 -22.90 13.24
N ALA A 73 -12.86 -23.07 13.17
CA ALA A 73 -13.63 -23.42 14.34
C ALA A 73 -13.60 -24.93 14.58
N PHE A 74 -13.45 -25.33 15.83
CA PHE A 74 -13.46 -26.73 16.25
C PHE A 74 -14.21 -26.92 17.56
N CYS A 75 -14.52 -28.16 17.93
CA CYS A 75 -15.10 -28.48 19.24
C CYS A 75 -14.24 -29.52 19.97
N GLU A 76 -13.86 -29.22 21.21
CA GLU A 76 -13.02 -30.06 22.04
C GLU A 76 -13.72 -31.35 22.46
N ARG A 77 -14.99 -31.24 22.86
CA ARG A 77 -15.75 -32.36 23.41
C ARG A 77 -16.57 -33.08 22.34
N ARG A 78 -16.55 -34.41 22.39
CA ARG A 78 -17.37 -35.29 21.55
C ARG A 78 -18.79 -35.40 22.10
N ALA A 79 -19.57 -34.32 22.05
CA ALA A 79 -20.99 -34.33 22.39
C ALA A 79 -21.86 -34.27 21.13
N LYS A 80 -23.00 -34.96 21.11
CA LYS A 80 -23.90 -34.95 19.93
C LYS A 80 -24.35 -33.55 19.50
N ASN A 81 -24.44 -32.62 20.46
CA ASN A 81 -24.86 -31.24 20.21
C ASN A 81 -23.74 -30.35 19.61
N THR A 82 -22.46 -30.71 19.76
CA THR A 82 -21.35 -29.83 19.34
C THR A 82 -21.23 -29.74 17.82
N ALA A 83 -21.44 -30.84 17.09
CA ALA A 83 -21.44 -30.81 15.63
C ALA A 83 -22.52 -29.88 15.06
N LYS A 84 -23.70 -29.87 15.67
CA LYS A 84 -24.80 -28.98 15.28
C LYS A 84 -24.44 -27.50 15.54
N LEU A 85 -23.87 -27.19 16.70
CA LEU A 85 -23.40 -25.83 17.03
C LEU A 85 -22.32 -25.36 16.05
N LEU A 86 -21.38 -26.23 15.71
CA LEU A 86 -20.30 -25.91 14.78
C LEU A 86 -20.83 -25.59 13.37
N LEU A 87 -21.81 -26.36 12.88
CA LEU A 87 -22.49 -26.09 11.60
C LEU A 87 -23.28 -24.77 11.64
N GLN A 88 -23.92 -24.46 12.77
CA GLN A 88 -24.69 -23.22 12.96
C GLN A 88 -23.81 -21.97 13.02
N SER A 89 -22.51 -22.10 13.27
CA SER A 89 -21.57 -20.96 13.30
C SER A 89 -21.49 -20.19 11.97
N GLY A 90 -21.84 -20.85 10.85
CA GLY A 90 -21.72 -20.28 9.50
C GLY A 90 -20.28 -20.00 9.09
N LEU A 91 -19.29 -20.60 9.77
CA LEU A 91 -17.88 -20.46 9.43
C LEU A 91 -17.50 -21.42 8.32
N LYS A 92 -16.62 -20.96 7.42
CA LYS A 92 -16.20 -21.74 6.25
C LYS A 92 -15.29 -22.91 6.63
N ASN A 93 -14.39 -22.71 7.59
CA ASN A 93 -13.40 -23.70 7.96
C ASN A 93 -13.77 -24.32 9.30
N LEU A 94 -14.23 -25.57 9.22
CA LEU A 94 -14.68 -26.36 10.35
C LEU A 94 -13.78 -27.58 10.54
N LEU A 95 -13.55 -27.96 11.79
CA LEU A 95 -12.88 -29.20 12.20
C LEU A 95 -13.76 -29.93 13.23
N PHE A 96 -14.22 -31.13 12.87
CA PHE A 96 -15.13 -31.93 13.71
C PHE A 96 -14.33 -32.95 14.55
N PRO A 97 -14.81 -33.29 15.76
CA PRO A 97 -14.19 -34.32 16.59
C PRO A 97 -14.33 -35.73 15.99
N PRO A 98 -13.39 -36.66 16.25
CA PRO A 98 -12.23 -36.50 17.14
C PRO A 98 -11.15 -35.61 16.53
N ILE A 99 -10.58 -34.73 17.35
CA ILE A 99 -9.51 -33.83 16.93
C ILE A 99 -8.19 -34.51 17.24
N THR A 100 -7.37 -34.69 16.20
CA THR A 100 -6.01 -35.20 16.28
C THR A 100 -5.05 -34.15 15.70
N ALA A 101 -3.77 -34.21 16.08
CA ALA A 101 -2.75 -33.33 15.50
C ALA A 101 -2.67 -33.48 13.97
N ASP A 102 -2.81 -34.70 13.45
CA ASP A 102 -2.89 -34.99 12.02
C ASP A 102 -4.06 -34.28 11.33
N ALA A 103 -5.27 -34.36 11.92
CA ALA A 103 -6.45 -33.71 11.35
C ALA A 103 -6.28 -32.18 11.32
N ILE A 104 -5.67 -31.60 12.37
CA ILE A 104 -5.32 -30.17 12.41
C ILE A 104 -4.32 -29.85 11.29
N PHE A 105 -3.22 -30.60 11.21
CA PHE A 105 -2.16 -30.41 10.23
C PHE A 105 -2.69 -30.46 8.79
N ASP A 106 -3.46 -31.49 8.45
CA ASP A 106 -4.01 -31.69 7.10
C ASP A 106 -4.95 -30.56 6.71
N LYS A 107 -5.84 -30.16 7.62
CA LYS A 107 -6.79 -29.07 7.40
C LYS A 107 -6.04 -27.76 7.14
N CYS A 108 -5.12 -27.41 8.03
CA CYS A 108 -4.35 -26.17 7.93
C CYS A 108 -3.46 -26.15 6.68
N SER A 109 -2.77 -27.25 6.38
CA SER A 109 -1.93 -27.39 5.18
C SER A 109 -2.74 -27.27 3.89
N ARG A 110 -3.96 -27.80 3.85
CA ARG A 110 -4.87 -27.61 2.71
C ARG A 110 -5.24 -26.14 2.53
N MET A 111 -5.58 -25.45 3.61
CA MET A 111 -5.96 -24.04 3.57
C MET A 111 -4.81 -23.14 3.08
N LEU A 112 -3.58 -23.39 3.53
CA LEU A 112 -2.40 -22.66 3.06
C LEU A 112 -2.14 -22.90 1.57
N ARG A 113 -2.26 -24.15 1.11
CA ARG A 113 -2.14 -24.50 -0.33
C ARG A 113 -3.23 -23.85 -1.18
N ASP A 114 -4.46 -23.78 -0.69
CA ASP A 114 -5.54 -23.13 -1.42
C ASP A 114 -5.31 -21.61 -1.52
N ARG A 115 -4.75 -20.99 -0.46
CA ARG A 115 -4.38 -19.57 -0.47
C ARG A 115 -3.26 -19.28 -1.47
N THR A 116 -2.23 -20.12 -1.55
CA THR A 116 -1.15 -19.96 -2.53
C THR A 116 -1.66 -20.16 -3.95
N LYS A 117 -2.48 -21.21 -4.20
CA LYS A 117 -3.13 -21.42 -5.50
C LYS A 117 -4.02 -20.24 -5.92
N LEU A 118 -4.76 -19.63 -4.98
CA LEU A 118 -5.59 -18.46 -5.30
C LEU A 118 -4.73 -17.25 -5.69
N LYS A 119 -3.57 -17.05 -5.04
CA LYS A 119 -2.61 -16.01 -5.40
C LYS A 119 -2.01 -16.29 -6.78
N THR A 120 -1.57 -17.53 -7.05
CA THR A 120 -1.01 -17.93 -8.34
C THR A 120 -2.04 -17.86 -9.46
N ARG A 121 -3.29 -18.29 -9.24
CA ARG A 121 -4.37 -18.13 -10.22
C ARG A 121 -4.72 -16.69 -10.47
N LYS A 122 -4.68 -15.81 -9.46
CA LYS A 122 -4.86 -14.37 -9.68
C LYS A 122 -3.71 -13.78 -10.50
N ALA A 123 -2.48 -14.25 -10.31
CA ALA A 123 -1.31 -13.88 -11.10
C ALA A 123 -1.36 -14.45 -12.53
N GLN A 124 -1.77 -15.70 -12.71
CA GLN A 124 -1.87 -16.35 -14.01
C GLN A 124 -3.11 -15.90 -14.80
N ALA A 125 -4.23 -15.59 -14.14
CA ALA A 125 -5.39 -14.98 -14.79
C ALA A 125 -5.11 -13.54 -15.21
N THR A 126 -4.12 -12.86 -14.60
CA THR A 126 -3.60 -11.60 -15.15
C THR A 126 -2.71 -11.82 -16.38
N ASP A 127 -2.10 -13.00 -16.53
CA ASP A 127 -1.23 -13.30 -17.68
C ASP A 127 -1.96 -13.99 -18.84
N SER A 128 -3.09 -14.67 -18.59
CA SER A 128 -3.78 -15.54 -19.57
C SER A 128 -5.10 -15.01 -20.13
N THR A 129 -5.50 -13.75 -19.90
CA THR A 129 -6.57 -13.12 -20.69
C THR A 129 -6.08 -12.64 -22.07
N GLY A 130 -5.40 -13.52 -22.81
CA GLY A 130 -5.57 -13.60 -24.25
C GLY A 130 -6.87 -14.36 -24.53
N LEU A 131 -7.74 -13.78 -25.36
CA LEU A 131 -9.10 -14.25 -25.69
C LEU A 131 -10.18 -14.02 -24.62
N ASN A 132 -10.52 -12.75 -24.41
CA ASN A 132 -11.93 -12.35 -24.43
C ASN A 132 -12.14 -11.50 -25.68
N ARG A 133 -12.84 -12.05 -26.67
CA ARG A 133 -13.25 -11.39 -27.90
C ARG A 133 -14.04 -10.11 -27.55
N PRO A 134 -13.74 -8.94 -28.16
CA PRO A 134 -14.60 -7.78 -28.05
C PRO A 134 -15.93 -8.02 -28.78
N LEU A 135 -17.00 -7.44 -28.24
CA LEU A 135 -18.41 -7.50 -28.68
C LEU A 135 -18.66 -6.80 -30.04
N PHE A 136 -17.63 -6.53 -30.84
CA PHE A 136 -17.73 -5.90 -32.15
C PHE A 136 -16.63 -6.42 -33.08
N GLU A 137 -16.83 -7.61 -33.65
CA GLU A 137 -16.31 -7.93 -34.98
C GLU A 137 -17.47 -7.68 -35.94
N SER A 138 -17.44 -6.53 -36.62
CA SER A 138 -18.31 -6.26 -37.75
C SER A 138 -17.85 -7.08 -38.95
N ASP A 139 -18.75 -7.86 -39.51
CA ASP A 139 -18.60 -8.46 -40.83
C ASP A 139 -18.38 -7.37 -41.88
N THR A 140 -17.14 -7.21 -42.33
CA THR A 140 -16.84 -6.63 -43.65
C THR A 140 -15.63 -7.31 -44.27
N ALA A 141 -15.94 -8.26 -45.16
CA ALA A 141 -15.32 -8.52 -46.47
C ALA A 141 -13.79 -8.69 -46.61
N GLY A 142 -13.39 -9.79 -47.26
CA GLY A 142 -12.18 -9.80 -48.08
C GLY A 142 -11.51 -11.15 -48.29
N LYS A 143 -12.08 -12.01 -49.15
CA LYS A 143 -11.33 -13.07 -49.83
C LYS A 143 -10.29 -12.42 -50.77
N ALA A 144 -9.03 -12.83 -50.68
CA ALA A 144 -8.18 -13.06 -51.86
C ALA A 144 -6.96 -13.90 -51.47
N ALA A 145 -6.65 -14.87 -52.33
CA ALA A 145 -5.61 -15.86 -52.20
C ALA A 145 -4.28 -15.39 -52.81
N ASN A 146 -3.23 -16.15 -52.49
CA ASN A 146 -1.98 -16.37 -53.23
C ASN A 146 -1.06 -15.17 -53.49
N SER A 147 0.16 -15.24 -52.92
CA SER A 147 1.39 -15.40 -53.72
C SER A 147 2.63 -15.39 -52.83
N ALA A 148 3.49 -16.38 -53.05
CA ALA A 148 4.86 -16.42 -52.59
C ALA A 148 5.75 -15.43 -53.39
N ALA A 149 6.64 -14.73 -52.69
CA ALA A 149 7.91 -14.16 -53.17
C ALA A 149 8.69 -13.75 -51.90
N LEU A 150 9.81 -14.40 -51.55
CA LEU A 150 11.16 -14.06 -51.99
C LEU A 150 11.44 -12.54 -52.02
N PHE A 151 12.33 -12.09 -51.14
CA PHE A 151 13.33 -10.99 -51.24
C PHE A 151 13.62 -10.49 -49.81
N ALA A 152 14.80 -10.78 -49.27
CA ALA A 152 15.98 -9.91 -49.26
C ALA A 152 16.22 -9.39 -47.83
N ALA A 153 17.43 -9.67 -47.33
CA ALA A 153 17.91 -9.23 -46.03
C ALA A 153 18.00 -7.69 -45.97
N PRO A 154 17.69 -7.06 -44.83
CA PRO A 154 17.98 -5.64 -44.64
C PRO A 154 19.49 -5.43 -44.42
N PRO A 155 20.09 -4.36 -44.97
CA PRO A 155 21.48 -4.00 -44.69
C PRO A 155 21.62 -3.38 -43.29
N PRO A 156 22.85 -3.32 -42.74
CA PRO A 156 23.09 -2.77 -41.42
C PRO A 156 22.82 -1.25 -41.39
N VAL A 157 22.02 -0.83 -40.42
CA VAL A 157 21.80 0.58 -40.09
C VAL A 157 23.06 1.11 -39.42
N GLN A 158 23.79 1.97 -40.13
CA GLN A 158 24.82 2.83 -39.55
C GLN A 158 24.13 3.99 -38.82
N HIS A 159 24.30 4.08 -37.51
CA HIS A 159 23.98 5.30 -36.77
C HIS A 159 25.13 6.30 -36.92
N ASN A 160 24.96 7.24 -37.84
CA ASN A 160 25.72 8.49 -37.84
C ASN A 160 25.28 9.31 -36.61
N TYR A 161 26.19 9.48 -35.66
CA TYR A 161 26.11 10.54 -34.67
C TYR A 161 26.32 11.88 -35.39
N HIS A 162 25.23 12.62 -35.59
CA HIS A 162 25.34 14.04 -35.86
C HIS A 162 25.61 14.77 -34.55
N ASP A 163 26.81 15.33 -34.51
CA ASP A 163 27.27 16.38 -33.63
C ASP A 163 26.26 17.53 -33.61
N LEU A 164 25.71 17.85 -32.45
CA LEU A 164 25.01 19.11 -32.19
C LEU A 164 25.82 19.85 -31.13
N SER A 165 26.65 20.74 -31.66
CA SER A 165 27.27 21.86 -31.00
C SER A 165 26.25 22.67 -30.18
N ARG A 166 26.50 22.75 -28.88
CA ARG A 166 26.74 23.98 -28.12
C ARG A 166 26.15 25.26 -28.74
N GLU A 167 24.99 25.70 -28.24
CA GLU A 167 24.73 27.09 -27.80
C GLU A 167 23.33 27.18 -27.17
N GLU A 168 23.15 28.14 -26.25
CA GLU A 168 21.95 28.39 -25.42
C GLU A 168 21.79 27.56 -24.14
N LYS A 169 22.85 27.54 -23.32
CA LYS A 169 22.70 27.52 -21.85
C LYS A 169 22.83 28.95 -21.32
N SER A 170 21.69 29.63 -21.19
CA SER A 170 21.57 30.90 -20.46
C SER A 170 20.84 30.67 -19.15
N SER A 171 21.62 30.69 -18.07
CA SER A 171 21.28 31.10 -16.70
C SER A 171 20.07 30.48 -16.00
N LEU A 172 20.31 29.38 -15.28
CA LEU A 172 19.70 29.07 -13.97
C LEU A 172 20.64 28.08 -13.27
N THR A 173 21.72 28.59 -12.68
CA THR A 173 22.63 27.83 -11.82
C THR A 173 21.93 27.51 -10.50
N SER A 174 21.73 26.23 -10.23
CA SER A 174 21.04 25.64 -9.08
C SER A 174 21.89 25.57 -7.79
N GLU A 175 22.94 26.38 -7.66
CA GLU A 175 23.85 26.33 -6.50
C GLU A 175 23.41 27.18 -5.29
N GLY A 176 22.31 27.95 -5.40
CA GLY A 176 21.84 28.86 -4.35
C GLY A 176 20.79 28.32 -3.37
N VAL A 177 20.17 27.17 -3.62
CA VAL A 177 18.96 26.75 -2.88
C VAL A 177 19.28 25.95 -1.60
N ILE A 178 20.43 25.25 -1.56
CA ILE A 178 20.71 24.26 -0.50
C ILE A 178 21.09 24.93 0.84
N SER A 179 21.69 26.13 0.82
CA SER A 179 22.04 26.87 2.04
C SER A 179 20.80 27.35 2.83
N GLY A 180 19.70 27.67 2.13
CA GLY A 180 18.47 28.18 2.74
C GLY A 180 17.63 27.11 3.46
N SER A 181 17.69 25.84 3.00
CA SER A 181 16.83 24.77 3.50
C SER A 181 17.19 24.36 4.94
N LYS A 182 18.49 24.29 5.25
CA LYS A 182 18.98 23.96 6.59
C LYS A 182 18.51 24.99 7.63
N ASN A 183 18.63 26.28 7.29
CA ASN A 183 18.19 27.37 8.16
C ASN A 183 16.67 27.31 8.40
N TRP A 184 15.87 27.09 7.36
CA TRP A 184 14.41 26.99 7.50
C TRP A 184 13.99 25.80 8.39
N TYR A 185 14.61 24.63 8.21
CA TYR A 185 14.29 23.47 9.04
C TYR A 185 14.60 23.70 10.52
N GLU A 186 15.77 24.25 10.83
CA GLU A 186 16.20 24.49 12.21
C GLU A 186 15.42 25.62 12.89
N THR A 187 15.00 26.65 12.16
CA THR A 187 14.33 27.84 12.73
C THR A 187 12.81 27.73 12.79
N ILE A 188 12.19 27.00 11.87
CA ILE A 188 10.73 26.86 11.77
C ILE A 188 10.31 25.44 12.12
N VAL A 189 10.78 24.45 11.37
CA VAL A 189 10.22 23.08 11.44
C VAL A 189 10.53 22.41 12.76
N LEU A 190 11.79 22.41 13.18
CA LEU A 190 12.22 21.75 14.40
C LEU A 190 11.54 22.36 15.65
N PRO A 191 11.48 23.70 15.82
CA PRO A 191 10.73 24.29 16.93
C PRO A 191 9.22 24.04 16.89
N SER A 192 8.61 23.98 15.69
CA SER A 192 7.21 23.58 15.55
C SER A 192 6.97 22.15 16.02
N ILE A 193 7.89 21.24 15.65
CA ILE A 193 7.86 19.86 16.09
C ILE A 193 7.95 19.75 17.61
N GLU A 194 8.90 20.43 18.24
CA GLU A 194 9.07 20.36 19.70
C GLU A 194 7.84 20.91 20.45
N ALA A 195 7.21 21.97 19.94
CA ALA A 195 5.98 22.51 20.51
C ALA A 195 4.81 21.50 20.46
N VAL A 196 4.60 20.84 19.32
CA VAL A 196 3.53 19.84 19.18
C VAL A 196 3.82 18.57 19.99
N LYS A 197 5.10 18.21 20.14
CA LYS A 197 5.52 17.06 20.93
C LYS A 197 5.16 17.23 22.41
N THR A 198 5.37 18.41 23.00
CA THR A 198 5.12 18.66 24.43
C THR A 198 3.65 18.53 24.84
N GLU A 199 2.73 18.65 23.90
CA GLU A 199 1.28 18.58 24.17
C GLU A 199 0.73 17.14 24.20
N ASN A 200 1.49 16.15 23.72
CA ASN A 200 1.01 14.78 23.59
C ASN A 200 1.83 13.84 24.50
N VAL A 201 1.20 13.29 25.53
CA VAL A 201 1.79 12.23 26.36
C VAL A 201 1.65 10.89 25.62
N PHE A 202 2.77 10.22 25.37
CA PHE A 202 2.82 8.99 24.57
C PHE A 202 2.75 7.75 25.48
N GLY A 203 1.83 6.82 25.21
CA GLY A 203 1.65 5.57 25.97
C GLY A 203 2.10 4.34 25.18
N THR A 204 2.92 3.49 25.80
CA THR A 204 3.80 2.45 25.21
C THR A 204 3.10 1.33 24.43
N ASP A 205 3.72 0.91 23.32
CA ASP A 205 3.63 -0.45 22.77
C ASP A 205 5.03 -0.86 22.28
N GLU A 206 5.55 -1.99 22.76
CA GLU A 206 6.87 -2.52 22.37
C GLU A 206 6.71 -3.49 21.19
N ASP A 207 7.73 -3.49 20.33
CA ASP A 207 7.92 -4.41 19.21
C ASP A 207 7.05 -4.24 17.95
N ARG A 208 7.58 -3.48 16.96
CA ARG A 208 8.11 -4.05 15.68
C ARG A 208 8.46 -2.98 14.64
N TRP A 209 9.63 -3.16 14.03
CA TRP A 209 10.24 -2.27 13.03
C TRP A 209 10.12 -2.76 11.57
N VAL A 210 9.01 -3.39 11.19
CA VAL A 210 8.94 -4.01 9.85
C VAL A 210 8.54 -3.02 8.77
N ASP A 211 7.55 -2.16 9.05
CA ASP A 211 7.02 -1.21 8.08
C ASP A 211 6.98 0.21 8.66
N LEU A 212 7.08 1.22 7.77
CA LEU A 212 7.01 2.64 8.15
C LEU A 212 5.76 3.25 7.53
N GLN A 213 4.84 3.70 8.38
CA GLN A 213 3.73 4.55 7.96
C GLN A 213 4.23 5.99 7.87
N VAL A 214 3.96 6.65 6.75
CA VAL A 214 4.45 7.99 6.49
C VAL A 214 3.28 8.89 6.11
N VAL A 215 3.26 10.08 6.70
CA VAL A 215 2.39 11.18 6.31
C VAL A 215 3.27 12.29 5.75
N GLY A 216 3.11 12.58 4.47
CA GLY A 216 3.73 13.71 3.79
C GLY A 216 2.83 14.93 3.81
N LEU A 217 3.39 16.08 4.16
CA LEU A 217 2.76 17.38 4.10
C LEU A 217 3.47 18.22 3.04
N PRO A 218 2.86 18.49 1.87
CA PRO A 218 3.38 19.44 0.91
C PRO A 218 3.45 20.81 1.56
N VAL A 219 4.63 21.44 1.51
CA VAL A 219 4.89 22.74 2.13
C VAL A 219 5.54 23.67 1.11
N ARG A 220 5.05 24.91 1.05
CA ARG A 220 5.61 25.96 0.21
C ARG A 220 5.83 27.20 1.04
N SER A 221 7.07 27.68 1.03
CA SER A 221 7.51 28.92 1.66
C SER A 221 8.48 29.67 0.76
N ASP A 222 8.82 30.89 1.13
CA ASP A 222 9.84 31.69 0.43
C ASP A 222 11.24 31.05 0.49
N LYS A 223 11.47 30.09 1.39
CA LYS A 223 12.77 29.43 1.62
C LYS A 223 12.80 27.95 1.26
N PHE A 224 11.64 27.30 1.19
CA PHE A 224 11.55 25.88 0.95
C PHE A 224 10.28 25.53 0.17
N ASN A 225 10.43 24.72 -0.86
CA ASN A 225 9.34 24.08 -1.54
C ASN A 225 9.64 22.58 -1.51
N GLY A 226 8.73 21.78 -0.95
CA GLY A 226 8.94 20.36 -0.81
C GLY A 226 7.87 19.66 -0.01
N ILE A 227 8.24 18.51 0.53
CA ILE A 227 7.38 17.70 1.39
C ILE A 227 8.08 17.53 2.73
N LEU A 228 7.42 18.01 3.77
CA LEU A 228 7.73 17.67 5.14
C LEU A 228 7.04 16.36 5.45
N TRP A 229 7.80 15.30 5.73
CA TRP A 229 7.20 14.03 6.09
C TRP A 229 7.44 13.71 7.56
N THR A 230 6.49 12.98 8.13
CA THR A 230 6.53 12.41 9.46
C THR A 230 6.24 10.92 9.33
N GLY A 231 6.98 10.08 10.04
CA GLY A 231 6.79 8.64 9.97
C GLY A 231 7.00 7.96 11.31
N ALA A 232 6.17 6.97 11.61
CA ALA A 232 6.24 6.17 12.82
C ALA A 232 5.87 4.71 12.50
N SER A 233 6.25 3.80 13.40
CA SER A 233 6.12 2.35 13.18
C SER A 233 4.76 1.77 13.58
N ILE A 234 3.94 2.49 14.36
CA ILE A 234 2.86 1.83 15.15
C ILE A 234 1.44 2.27 14.77
N ARG A 235 1.14 3.56 14.51
CA ARG A 235 -0.23 3.99 14.12
C ARG A 235 -0.31 5.21 13.20
N ILE A 236 -1.09 5.11 12.12
CA ILE A 236 -1.24 6.18 11.12
C ILE A 236 -2.09 7.32 11.64
N ASP A 237 -3.14 7.02 12.40
CA ASP A 237 -4.05 8.01 12.98
C ASP A 237 -3.28 9.01 13.86
N PHE A 238 -2.32 8.49 14.62
CA PHE A 238 -1.44 9.33 15.44
C PHE A 238 -0.58 10.26 14.59
N ILE A 239 0.04 9.74 13.53
CA ILE A 239 0.89 10.55 12.65
C ILE A 239 0.04 11.61 11.92
N SER A 240 -1.18 11.25 11.53
CA SER A 240 -2.14 12.16 10.91
C SER A 240 -2.46 13.33 11.86
N ASP A 241 -2.90 13.04 13.08
CA ASP A 241 -3.24 14.06 14.09
C ASP A 241 -2.02 14.94 14.42
N PHE A 242 -0.85 14.32 14.59
CA PHE A 242 0.41 15.04 14.79
C PHE A 242 0.73 15.97 13.62
N THR A 243 0.53 15.51 12.38
CA THR A 243 0.81 16.29 11.17
C THR A 243 -0.15 17.46 11.02
N GLU A 244 -1.41 17.33 11.43
CA GLU A 244 -2.38 18.44 11.43
C GLU A 244 -2.03 19.52 12.46
N LYS A 245 -1.66 19.10 13.68
CA LYS A 245 -1.13 20.03 14.70
C LYS A 245 0.15 20.70 14.23
N LEU A 246 1.06 19.93 13.62
CA LEU A 246 2.30 20.45 13.05
C LEU A 246 2.03 21.45 11.93
N ALA A 247 1.09 21.19 11.02
CA ALA A 247 0.70 22.14 9.98
C ALA A 247 0.19 23.47 10.56
N THR A 248 -0.59 23.40 11.63
CA THR A 248 -1.12 24.58 12.34
C THR A 248 0.01 25.39 12.98
N GLU A 249 0.92 24.70 13.68
CA GLU A 249 2.06 25.33 14.34
C GLU A 249 3.08 25.91 13.35
N LEU A 250 3.30 25.26 12.21
CA LEU A 250 4.14 25.78 11.13
C LEU A 250 3.57 27.09 10.56
N ARG A 251 2.26 27.15 10.30
CA ARG A 251 1.59 28.38 9.85
C ARG A 251 1.77 29.50 10.87
N ARG A 252 1.58 29.20 12.15
CA ARG A 252 1.74 30.17 13.24
C ARG A 252 3.16 30.73 13.29
N ARG A 253 4.19 29.87 13.27
CA ARG A 253 5.60 30.31 13.31
C ARG A 253 6.03 31.06 12.06
N ALA A 254 5.62 30.58 10.89
CA ALA A 254 5.89 31.28 9.64
C ALA A 254 5.29 32.68 9.64
N SER A 255 4.05 32.84 10.15
CA SER A 255 3.41 34.15 10.29
C SER A 255 4.16 35.08 11.25
N ILE A 256 4.68 34.56 12.37
CA ILE A 256 5.48 35.35 13.33
C ILE A 256 6.78 35.84 12.68
N GLN A 257 7.39 35.04 11.81
CA GLN A 257 8.60 35.41 11.08
C GLN A 257 8.32 36.22 9.80
N GLY A 258 7.06 36.58 9.52
CA GLY A 258 6.68 37.33 8.31
C GLY A 258 6.90 36.56 7.01
N MET A 259 6.94 35.23 7.06
CA MET A 259 7.16 34.37 5.90
C MET A 259 5.84 34.02 5.22
N LYS A 260 5.82 33.98 3.88
CA LYS A 260 4.71 33.35 3.16
C LYS A 260 4.83 31.84 3.34
N PHE A 261 3.75 31.22 3.79
CA PHE A 261 3.72 29.79 4.04
C PHE A 261 2.36 29.20 3.68
N SER A 262 2.37 28.07 2.99
CA SER A 262 1.17 27.29 2.68
C SER A 262 1.46 25.80 2.81
N CYS A 263 0.46 25.06 3.26
CA CYS A 263 0.47 23.60 3.28
C CYS A 263 -0.56 23.07 2.28
N GLY A 264 -0.18 22.03 1.55
CA GLY A 264 -1.10 21.23 0.77
C GLY A 264 -1.88 20.21 1.62
N GLU A 265 -2.62 19.36 0.92
CA GLU A 265 -3.34 18.25 1.53
C GLU A 265 -2.36 17.15 1.98
N LYS A 266 -2.66 16.49 3.10
CA LYS A 266 -1.83 15.39 3.61
C LYS A 266 -1.81 14.20 2.65
N ILE A 267 -0.65 13.56 2.56
CA ILE A 267 -0.40 12.41 1.69
C ILE A 267 0.01 11.24 2.56
N GLU A 268 -0.86 10.25 2.67
CA GLU A 268 -0.64 9.08 3.52
C GLU A 268 -0.18 7.88 2.66
N PHE A 269 0.92 7.23 3.06
CA PHE A 269 1.39 6.03 2.38
C PHE A 269 2.20 5.12 3.30
N HIS A 270 2.30 3.86 2.87
CA HIS A 270 2.98 2.79 3.59
C HIS A 270 4.27 2.41 2.87
N LEU A 271 5.38 2.36 3.59
CA LEU A 271 6.67 1.91 3.10
C LEU A 271 7.03 0.55 3.71
N ARG A 272 7.35 -0.40 2.83
CA ARG A 272 7.94 -1.68 3.23
C ARG A 272 9.39 -1.51 3.69
N ARG A 273 9.92 -2.51 4.39
CA ARG A 273 11.31 -2.52 4.89
C ARG A 273 12.37 -2.16 3.84
N ASP A 274 12.26 -2.71 2.63
CA ASP A 274 13.17 -2.47 1.50
C ASP A 274 13.01 -1.05 0.93
N GLU A 275 11.76 -0.56 0.87
CA GLU A 275 11.43 0.80 0.41
C GLU A 275 11.89 1.88 1.39
N LYS A 276 11.87 1.58 2.70
CA LYS A 276 12.27 2.49 3.78
C LYS A 276 13.69 3.00 3.60
N PHE A 277 14.64 2.13 3.25
CA PHE A 277 16.04 2.54 3.11
C PHE A 277 16.24 3.55 1.98
N LEU A 278 15.68 3.26 0.80
CA LEU A 278 15.73 4.15 -0.36
C LEU A 278 15.00 5.47 -0.11
N PHE A 279 13.89 5.43 0.61
CA PHE A 279 13.16 6.63 1.02
C PHE A 279 14.02 7.52 1.95
N LEU A 280 14.65 6.92 2.96
CA LEU A 280 15.47 7.66 3.92
C LEU A 280 16.76 8.20 3.28
N SER A 281 17.32 7.56 2.24
CA SER A 281 18.48 8.08 1.54
C SER A 281 18.19 9.36 0.73
N LYS A 282 16.92 9.57 0.33
CA LYS A 282 16.48 10.77 -0.42
C LYS A 282 15.96 11.89 0.48
N THR A 283 15.91 11.67 1.80
CA THR A 283 15.44 12.68 2.76
C THR A 283 16.60 13.51 3.29
N GLU A 284 16.40 14.83 3.33
CA GLU A 284 17.25 15.82 3.97
C GLU A 284 16.78 16.17 5.39
N ASN A 285 17.68 16.71 6.21
CA ASN A 285 17.36 17.24 7.54
C ASN A 285 16.60 16.25 8.44
N LYS A 286 16.94 14.97 8.34
CA LYS A 286 16.32 13.89 9.13
C LYS A 286 16.55 14.12 10.61
N LYS A 287 15.48 14.03 11.39
CA LYS A 287 15.56 14.02 12.84
C LYS A 287 14.70 12.87 13.35
N ARG A 288 15.25 12.16 14.34
CA ARG A 288 14.64 11.00 14.99
C ARG A 288 14.40 11.39 16.43
N TRP A 289 13.22 11.05 16.94
CA TRP A 289 12.87 11.21 18.33
C TRP A 289 12.40 9.88 18.89
N GLU A 290 12.71 9.70 20.17
CA GLU A 290 12.29 8.55 20.96
C GLU A 290 11.53 9.07 22.17
N SER A 291 10.38 8.45 22.45
CA SER A 291 9.61 8.71 23.66
C SER A 291 9.03 7.39 24.16
N GLY A 292 9.65 6.85 25.21
CA GLY A 292 9.37 5.49 25.67
C GLY A 292 9.68 4.50 24.56
N THR A 293 8.66 3.79 24.10
CA THR A 293 8.77 2.72 23.10
C THR A 293 8.46 3.21 21.67
N PHE A 294 8.06 4.47 21.51
CA PHE A 294 7.83 5.06 20.20
C PHE A 294 9.07 5.72 19.68
N GLU A 295 9.41 5.39 18.45
CA GLU A 295 10.29 6.20 17.64
C GLU A 295 9.49 6.70 16.45
N TRP A 296 9.67 7.99 16.21
CA TRP A 296 9.18 8.62 15.01
C TRP A 296 10.27 9.51 14.47
N GLN A 297 10.18 9.77 13.18
CA GLN A 297 11.16 10.50 12.44
C GLN A 297 10.46 11.47 11.51
N SER A 298 11.11 12.59 11.25
CA SER A 298 10.69 13.53 10.23
C SER A 298 11.88 13.98 9.41
N GLY A 299 11.57 14.55 8.26
CA GLY A 299 12.57 15.18 7.42
C GLY A 299 11.93 15.89 6.24
N LEU A 300 12.78 16.43 5.39
CA LEU A 300 12.38 17.18 4.21
C LEU A 300 12.75 16.42 2.94
N ILE A 301 11.91 16.54 1.94
CA ILE A 301 12.25 16.14 0.58
C ILE A 301 11.94 17.33 -0.33
N ALA A 302 12.92 17.77 -1.12
CA ALA A 302 12.77 18.91 -2.00
C ALA A 302 11.69 18.69 -3.10
N ALA A 303 11.04 19.78 -3.52
CA ALA A 303 9.87 19.77 -4.42
C ALA A 303 10.18 19.59 -5.90
N ASP A 304 11.45 19.60 -6.29
CA ASP A 304 11.90 19.52 -7.68
C ASP A 304 11.24 18.37 -8.46
N VAL A 305 10.65 17.37 -7.79
CA VAL A 305 9.94 16.26 -8.43
C VAL A 305 8.68 15.76 -7.70
N MET A 306 7.80 16.58 -7.12
CA MET A 306 6.78 16.00 -6.19
C MET A 306 5.30 16.16 -6.52
N GLU A 307 4.78 17.36 -6.77
CA GLU A 307 3.36 17.47 -7.04
C GLU A 307 3.05 17.04 -8.49
N PRO A 308 2.14 16.08 -8.70
CA PRO A 308 1.64 15.81 -10.04
C PRO A 308 0.91 17.03 -10.56
N LYS A 309 1.07 17.34 -11.85
CA LYS A 309 0.27 18.40 -12.46
C LYS A 309 -1.15 17.86 -12.64
N THR A 310 -2.08 18.50 -11.96
CA THR A 310 -3.51 18.16 -12.02
C THR A 310 -4.29 19.36 -12.50
N GLN A 311 -5.24 19.14 -13.39
CA GLN A 311 -6.15 20.18 -13.87
C GLN A 311 -7.58 19.81 -13.48
N ASP A 312 -8.27 20.75 -12.83
CA ASP A 312 -9.67 20.57 -12.50
C ASP A 312 -10.53 20.67 -13.75
N SER A 313 -11.41 19.68 -13.91
CA SER A 313 -12.43 19.69 -14.97
C SER A 313 -13.60 20.59 -14.58
N LYS A 314 -14.34 21.05 -15.59
CA LYS A 314 -15.58 21.81 -15.41
C LYS A 314 -16.61 21.08 -14.52
N ASP A 315 -16.59 19.76 -14.50
CA ASP A 315 -17.53 18.92 -13.75
C ASP A 315 -17.23 18.84 -12.23
N GLN A 316 -16.11 19.40 -11.73
CA GLN A 316 -15.64 19.35 -10.31
C GLN A 316 -15.46 17.94 -9.70
N LYS A 317 -16.05 16.89 -10.29
CA LYS A 317 -16.03 15.49 -9.86
C LYS A 317 -14.85 14.71 -10.41
N ILE A 318 -14.21 15.22 -11.46
CA ILE A 318 -13.09 14.58 -12.14
C ILE A 318 -11.90 15.52 -12.22
N VAL A 319 -10.71 14.94 -12.15
CA VAL A 319 -9.43 15.64 -12.23
C VAL A 319 -8.63 15.04 -13.37
N THR A 320 -8.15 15.88 -14.28
CA THR A 320 -7.24 15.48 -15.35
C THR A 320 -5.84 15.30 -14.79
N ILE A 321 -5.18 14.21 -15.17
CA ILE A 321 -3.82 13.88 -14.74
C ILE A 321 -2.92 13.60 -15.94
N GLU A 322 -1.61 13.77 -15.78
CA GLU A 322 -0.63 13.51 -16.84
C GLU A 322 -0.18 12.04 -16.88
N SER A 323 0.01 11.50 -18.08
CA SER A 323 0.44 10.11 -18.28
C SER A 323 1.84 9.81 -17.72
N ARG A 324 2.74 10.80 -17.69
CA ARG A 324 4.10 10.67 -17.14
C ARG A 324 4.14 10.36 -15.65
N ASP A 325 3.04 10.64 -14.94
CA ASP A 325 2.91 10.39 -13.50
C ASP A 325 2.49 8.96 -13.19
N ILE A 326 2.12 8.18 -14.21
CA ILE A 326 1.72 6.79 -14.09
C ILE A 326 2.92 5.86 -14.32
N ASN A 327 3.26 5.06 -13.31
CA ASN A 327 4.27 4.02 -13.38
C ASN A 327 3.66 2.65 -13.74
N LEU A 328 4.17 2.05 -14.81
CA LEU A 328 3.67 0.78 -15.35
C LEU A 328 3.86 -0.40 -14.38
N LYS A 329 4.92 -0.34 -13.58
CA LYS A 329 5.31 -1.42 -12.67
C LYS A 329 4.61 -1.36 -11.31
N SER A 330 3.76 -0.35 -11.09
CA SER A 330 3.15 -0.10 -9.77
C SER A 330 1.64 -0.30 -9.80
N VAL A 331 1.11 -0.92 -8.74
CA VAL A 331 -0.34 -1.10 -8.57
C VAL A 331 -0.98 0.27 -8.37
N LEU A 332 -2.06 0.55 -9.11
CA LEU A 332 -2.86 1.75 -8.90
C LEU A 332 -3.72 1.61 -7.64
N GLY A 333 -3.65 2.60 -6.75
CA GLY A 333 -4.53 2.71 -5.58
C GLY A 333 -5.87 3.40 -5.86
N PHE A 334 -6.19 3.65 -7.12
CA PHE A 334 -7.33 4.44 -7.60
C PHE A 334 -7.82 3.91 -8.96
N ASN A 335 -9.02 4.32 -9.38
CA ASN A 335 -9.52 4.02 -10.71
C ASN A 335 -9.01 5.06 -11.73
N LEU A 336 -8.51 4.59 -12.86
CA LEU A 336 -8.05 5.42 -13.97
C LEU A 336 -9.06 5.36 -15.11
N TYR A 337 -9.49 6.52 -15.58
CA TYR A 337 -10.44 6.69 -16.68
C TYR A 337 -9.75 7.34 -17.88
N ILE A 338 -10.22 7.04 -19.08
CA ILE A 338 -9.84 7.71 -20.32
C ILE A 338 -11.05 8.48 -20.89
N HIS A 339 -10.82 9.70 -21.35
CA HIS A 339 -11.78 10.43 -22.18
C HIS A 339 -11.30 10.38 -23.63
N LEU A 340 -12.22 10.07 -24.55
CA LEU A 340 -11.96 10.11 -25.98
C LEU A 340 -12.67 11.34 -26.57
N PRO A 341 -11.95 12.41 -26.94
CA PRO A 341 -12.57 13.68 -27.35
C PRO A 341 -13.54 13.53 -28.53
N LYS A 342 -13.22 12.62 -29.47
CA LYS A 342 -14.02 12.38 -30.69
C LYS A 342 -15.45 11.93 -30.41
N ASN A 343 -15.68 11.14 -29.36
CA ASN A 343 -17.01 10.61 -29.04
C ASN A 343 -17.58 11.13 -27.72
N LYS A 344 -16.84 12.00 -27.00
CA LYS A 344 -17.22 12.57 -25.70
C LYS A 344 -17.58 11.52 -24.65
N LYS A 345 -17.01 10.31 -24.75
CA LYS A 345 -17.26 9.20 -23.82
C LYS A 345 -16.10 9.02 -22.86
N PHE A 346 -16.44 8.68 -21.62
CA PHE A 346 -15.52 8.30 -20.55
C PHE A 346 -15.54 6.78 -20.37
N TYR A 347 -14.37 6.18 -20.31
CA TYR A 347 -14.22 4.75 -20.09
C TYR A 347 -13.34 4.47 -18.89
N LEU A 348 -13.77 3.53 -18.05
CA LEU A 348 -12.91 2.98 -16.99
C LEU A 348 -11.78 2.18 -17.65
N PHE A 349 -10.57 2.74 -17.61
CA PHE A 349 -9.40 2.17 -18.27
C PHE A 349 -8.70 1.14 -17.39
N VAL A 350 -8.46 1.47 -16.13
CA VAL A 350 -7.85 0.56 -15.13
C VAL A 350 -8.57 0.69 -13.80
N ARG A 351 -8.95 -0.45 -13.21
CA ARG A 351 -9.52 -0.51 -11.86
C ARG A 351 -8.45 -0.39 -10.79
N ASN A 352 -8.82 0.16 -9.64
CA ASN A 352 -8.03 0.11 -8.41
C ASN A 352 -7.54 -1.33 -8.13
N GLY A 353 -6.28 -1.47 -7.71
CA GLY A 353 -5.65 -2.75 -7.40
C GLY A 353 -5.03 -3.46 -8.61
N ARG A 354 -4.88 -2.79 -9.75
CA ARG A 354 -4.29 -3.35 -10.98
C ARG A 354 -3.10 -2.51 -11.46
N PHE A 355 -2.22 -3.16 -12.24
CA PHE A 355 -1.09 -2.51 -12.92
C PHE A 355 -1.49 -2.00 -14.31
N LEU A 356 -0.71 -1.06 -14.86
CA LEU A 356 -0.77 -0.72 -16.28
C LEU A 356 0.15 -1.67 -17.07
N THR A 357 -0.43 -2.56 -17.87
CA THR A 357 0.34 -3.41 -18.80
C THR A 357 0.93 -2.58 -19.93
N GLU A 358 2.13 -2.92 -20.42
CA GLU A 358 2.78 -2.25 -21.56
C GLU A 358 1.85 -2.12 -22.78
N LYS A 359 1.11 -3.20 -23.12
CA LYS A 359 0.11 -3.18 -24.21
C LYS A 359 -0.93 -2.06 -24.07
N ARG A 360 -1.36 -1.75 -22.84
CA ARG A 360 -2.32 -0.66 -22.56
C ARG A 360 -1.69 0.70 -22.78
N VAL A 361 -0.41 0.86 -22.41
CA VAL A 361 0.36 2.09 -22.62
C VAL A 361 0.58 2.35 -24.10
N SER A 362 0.96 1.32 -24.86
CA SER A 362 1.12 1.44 -26.31
C SER A 362 -0.18 1.92 -26.97
N ARG A 363 -1.33 1.42 -26.52
CA ARG A 363 -2.65 1.89 -26.98
C ARG A 363 -2.93 3.34 -26.57
N LEU A 364 -2.62 3.72 -25.33
CA LEU A 364 -2.73 5.11 -24.90
C LEU A 364 -1.91 6.02 -25.83
N ASN A 365 -0.66 5.66 -26.12
CA ASN A 365 0.21 6.48 -26.96
C ASN A 365 -0.24 6.58 -28.43
N GLN A 366 -1.06 5.65 -28.91
CA GLN A 366 -1.57 5.65 -30.30
C GLN A 366 -2.84 6.50 -30.49
N THR A 367 -3.53 6.85 -29.40
CA THR A 367 -4.81 7.56 -29.48
C THR A 367 -4.73 8.88 -28.74
N GLU A 368 -5.29 9.94 -29.30
CA GLU A 368 -5.49 11.18 -28.56
C GLU A 368 -6.49 10.94 -27.44
N HIS A 369 -6.04 11.10 -26.19
CA HIS A 369 -6.81 10.83 -25.00
C HIS A 369 -6.38 11.75 -23.86
N GLU A 370 -7.28 11.92 -22.91
CA GLU A 370 -7.01 12.57 -21.64
C GLU A 370 -7.23 11.55 -20.52
N LEU A 371 -6.38 11.56 -19.50
CA LEU A 371 -6.49 10.67 -18.34
C LEU A 371 -7.18 11.38 -17.18
N PHE A 372 -8.12 10.69 -16.54
CA PHE A 372 -8.89 11.22 -15.42
C PHE A 372 -8.91 10.27 -14.25
N ILE A 373 -9.04 10.86 -13.07
CA ILE A 373 -9.42 10.18 -11.83
C ILE A 373 -10.62 10.91 -11.25
N LYS A 374 -11.36 10.26 -10.35
CA LYS A 374 -12.37 10.98 -9.57
C LYS A 374 -11.69 11.90 -8.57
N ARG A 375 -12.33 13.03 -8.24
CA ARG A 375 -11.84 13.99 -7.24
C ARG A 375 -11.60 13.34 -5.88
N GLU A 376 -12.50 12.42 -5.47
CA GLU A 376 -12.38 11.66 -4.22
C GLU A 376 -11.16 10.72 -4.18
N GLU A 377 -10.57 10.38 -5.34
CA GLU A 377 -9.40 9.51 -5.46
C GLU A 377 -8.08 10.30 -5.58
N LEU A 378 -8.13 11.65 -5.54
CA LEU A 378 -6.96 12.52 -5.74
C LEU A 378 -5.86 12.28 -4.68
N ALA A 379 -6.24 12.08 -3.42
CA ALA A 379 -5.29 11.78 -2.35
C ALA A 379 -4.53 10.47 -2.63
N ALA A 380 -5.22 9.42 -3.06
CA ALA A 380 -4.62 8.14 -3.42
C ALA A 380 -3.69 8.27 -4.65
N PHE A 381 -4.05 9.09 -5.63
CA PHE A 381 -3.17 9.39 -6.77
C PHE A 381 -1.90 10.13 -6.34
N ARG A 382 -2.01 11.16 -5.51
CA ARG A 382 -0.84 11.88 -4.97
C ARG A 382 0.10 10.95 -4.20
N ALA A 383 -0.46 10.10 -3.33
CA ALA A 383 0.31 9.09 -2.60
C ALA A 383 1.03 8.11 -3.54
N TYR A 384 0.35 7.68 -4.60
CA TYR A 384 0.93 6.83 -5.64
C TYR A 384 2.09 7.52 -6.38
N VAL A 385 1.91 8.76 -6.85
CA VAL A 385 2.95 9.51 -7.59
C VAL A 385 4.15 9.74 -6.70
N PHE A 386 3.91 10.20 -5.47
CA PHE A 386 4.92 10.43 -4.46
C PHE A 386 5.75 9.16 -4.20
N LYS A 387 5.08 8.05 -3.87
CA LYS A 387 5.73 6.77 -3.62
C LYS A 387 6.56 6.32 -4.81
N ASN A 388 6.04 6.43 -6.03
CA ASN A 388 6.75 5.99 -7.22
C ASN A 388 7.95 6.85 -7.59
N ARG A 389 7.85 8.17 -7.49
CA ARG A 389 8.96 9.07 -7.82
C ARG A 389 10.09 8.92 -6.80
N LEU A 390 9.76 8.74 -5.52
CA LEU A 390 10.76 8.49 -4.49
C LEU A 390 11.41 7.13 -4.57
N LEU A 391 10.64 6.08 -4.91
CA LEU A 391 11.17 4.72 -4.92
C LEU A 391 11.76 4.30 -6.28
N LYS A 392 11.70 5.14 -7.31
CA LYS A 392 12.49 4.92 -8.53
C LYS A 392 13.98 4.98 -8.16
N SER A 393 14.66 3.85 -8.33
CA SER A 393 16.12 3.82 -8.45
C SER A 393 16.50 4.72 -9.61
N ALA A 394 17.45 5.63 -9.38
CA ALA A 394 18.02 6.46 -10.44
C ALA A 394 18.59 5.60 -11.56
#